data_AF-A0A3D1TPV3-F1
#
_entry.id   AF-A0A3D1TPV3-F1
#
_cell.length_a   1.000
_cell.length_b   1.000
_cell.length_c   1.000
_cell.angle_alpha   90.00
_cell.angle_beta   90.00
_cell.angle_gamma   90.00
#
_symmetry.space_group_name_H-M   'P 1'
#
loop_
_entity.id
_entity.type
_entity.pdbx_description
1 polymer ?
#
loop_
_entity_poly.entity_id
_entity_poly.type
_entity_poly.pdbx_seq_one_letter_code
_entity_poly.pdbx_strand_id
1 'polypeptide(L)'
;MRTSALSRSRWYLWPLLVPPIYEKQRITGMNLLQSLWDQAAVEIETAERLVIAGYSLPESDILARQLLRRSYAANTALSAIDIINPDAGLGPKIQHVLGAKVIRIYSDVRSFLDHS
;
A
#
# COMPACT_ATOMS: atom_id res chain seq x y z
N MET A 1 -36.27 34.62 -24.22
CA MET A 1 -35.46 34.22 -23.05
C MET A 1 -36.08 32.96 -22.45
N ARG A 2 -35.54 31.77 -22.73
CA ARG A 2 -35.92 30.49 -22.10
C ARG A 2 -34.62 29.81 -21.72
N THR A 3 -34.32 29.79 -20.43
CA THR A 3 -33.13 29.21 -19.82
C THR A 3 -33.20 27.69 -19.95
N SER A 4 -32.16 27.09 -20.52
CA SER A 4 -31.97 25.64 -20.60
C SER A 4 -31.71 25.07 -19.20
N ALA A 5 -32.55 24.15 -18.75
CA ALA A 5 -32.28 23.36 -17.57
C ALA A 5 -31.20 22.32 -17.91
N LEU A 6 -30.01 22.50 -17.33
CA LEU A 6 -28.91 21.55 -17.44
C LEU A 6 -29.33 20.20 -16.83
N SER A 7 -29.41 19.17 -17.67
CA SER A 7 -29.55 17.77 -17.22
C SER A 7 -28.34 17.44 -16.36
N ARG A 8 -28.53 17.27 -15.05
CA ARG A 8 -27.49 16.77 -14.15
C ARG A 8 -27.32 15.28 -14.44
N SER A 9 -26.25 14.91 -15.14
CA SER A 9 -25.84 13.51 -15.28
C SER A 9 -25.69 12.88 -13.90
N ARG A 10 -26.59 11.95 -13.58
CA ARG A 10 -26.58 11.21 -12.32
C ARG A 10 -25.58 10.06 -12.46
N TRP A 11 -24.33 10.31 -12.06
CA TRP A 11 -23.29 9.29 -12.03
C TRP A 11 -23.61 8.29 -10.91
N TYR A 12 -23.82 7.03 -11.28
CA TYR A 12 -23.84 5.93 -10.32
C TYR A 12 -22.44 5.32 -10.31
N LEU A 13 -21.63 5.68 -9.29
CA LEU A 13 -20.39 4.96 -9.03
C LEU A 13 -20.76 3.64 -8.36
N TRP A 14 -20.83 2.56 -9.15
CA TRP A 14 -20.90 1.23 -8.58
C TRP A 14 -19.55 0.94 -7.90
N PRO A 15 -19.52 0.54 -6.61
CA PRO A 15 -18.26 0.22 -5.96
C PRO A 15 -17.61 -0.97 -6.68
N LEU A 16 -16.42 -0.74 -7.22
CA LEU A 16 -15.61 -1.81 -7.80
C LEU A 16 -14.88 -2.53 -6.66
N LEU A 17 -15.50 -3.57 -6.13
CA LEU A 17 -14.84 -4.51 -5.22
C LEU A 17 -14.10 -5.54 -6.05
N VAL A 18 -12.77 -5.52 -6.00
CA VAL A 18 -11.97 -6.59 -6.61
C VAL A 18 -11.99 -7.78 -5.66
N PRO A 19 -12.63 -8.90 -6.03
CA PRO A 19 -12.71 -10.05 -5.14
C PRO A 19 -11.30 -10.65 -4.91
N PRO A 20 -11.10 -11.37 -3.78
CA PRO A 20 -9.87 -12.10 -3.54
C PRO A 20 -9.79 -13.29 -4.50
N ILE A 21 -9.24 -13.06 -5.69
CA ILE A 21 -9.02 -14.09 -6.70
C ILE A 21 -7.53 -14.34 -6.88
N TYR A 22 -7.18 -15.61 -7.14
CA TYR A 22 -5.80 -16.08 -7.28
C TYR A 22 -5.04 -15.34 -8.39
N GLU A 23 -5.69 -15.10 -9.52
CA GLU A 23 -5.15 -14.31 -10.63
C GLU A 23 -5.97 -13.04 -10.85
N LYS A 24 -5.68 -11.98 -10.09
CA LYS A 24 -6.30 -10.66 -10.29
C LYS A 24 -6.29 -10.24 -11.77
N GLN A 25 -5.24 -10.60 -12.50
CA GLN A 25 -5.05 -10.38 -13.94
C GLN A 25 -6.21 -10.87 -14.83
N ARG A 26 -6.95 -11.92 -14.45
CA ARG A 26 -8.07 -12.44 -15.24
C ARG A 26 -9.35 -11.62 -15.13
N ILE A 27 -9.55 -10.88 -14.03
CA ILE A 27 -10.63 -9.89 -13.89
C ILE A 27 -10.15 -8.51 -14.37
N THR A 28 -8.86 -8.22 -14.15
CA THR A 28 -8.29 -6.88 -14.34
C THR A 28 -7.40 -6.85 -15.57
N GLY A 29 -7.93 -7.00 -16.79
CA GLY A 29 -7.17 -6.75 -18.03
C GLY A 29 -6.66 -5.29 -18.18
N MET A 30 -6.13 -4.68 -17.13
CA MET A 30 -6.20 -3.25 -16.85
C MET A 30 -4.83 -2.69 -16.49
N ASN A 31 -4.25 -1.98 -17.46
CA ASN A 31 -3.16 -1.02 -17.29
C ASN A 31 -3.33 -0.11 -16.06
N LEU A 32 -4.58 0.13 -15.60
CA LEU A 32 -4.88 0.95 -14.43
C LEU A 32 -4.30 0.42 -13.12
N LEU A 33 -4.45 -0.88 -12.83
CA LEU A 33 -3.85 -1.43 -11.61
C LEU A 33 -2.34 -1.41 -11.72
N GLN A 34 -1.79 -1.77 -12.89
CA GLN A 34 -0.36 -1.71 -13.14
C GLN A 34 0.18 -0.29 -12.91
N SER A 35 -0.51 0.76 -13.40
CA SER A 35 -0.09 2.14 -13.16
C SER A 35 -0.11 2.53 -11.68
N LEU A 36 -1.05 2.00 -10.89
CA LEU A 36 -1.08 2.22 -9.45
C LEU A 36 0.08 1.50 -8.74
N TRP A 37 0.41 0.28 -9.18
CA TRP A 37 1.58 -0.46 -8.68
C TRP A 37 2.89 0.24 -9.03
N ASP A 38 3.00 0.77 -10.25
CA ASP A 38 4.18 1.51 -10.71
C ASP A 38 4.34 2.82 -9.94
N GLN A 39 3.26 3.56 -9.72
CA GLN A 39 3.27 4.76 -8.87
C GLN A 39 3.67 4.42 -7.44
N ALA A 40 3.08 3.39 -6.85
CA ALA A 40 3.46 2.94 -5.51
C ALA A 40 4.94 2.56 -5.43
N ALA A 41 5.50 1.94 -6.47
CA ALA A 41 6.92 1.63 -6.53
C ALA A 41 7.78 2.89 -6.46
N VAL A 42 7.48 3.89 -7.28
CA VAL A 42 8.21 5.17 -7.33
C VAL A 42 8.13 5.92 -6.00
N GLU A 43 6.94 5.98 -5.40
CA GLU A 43 6.75 6.62 -4.09
C GLU A 43 7.56 5.90 -3.01
N ILE A 44 7.55 4.57 -2.99
CA ILE A 44 8.35 3.78 -2.03
C ILE A 44 9.85 3.93 -2.32
N GLU A 45 10.29 4.09 -3.57
CA GLU A 45 11.70 4.25 -3.95
C GLU A 45 12.29 5.59 -3.54
N THR A 46 11.45 6.62 -3.43
CA THR A 46 11.87 8.01 -3.15
C THR A 46 11.50 8.50 -1.75
N ALA A 47 10.66 7.76 -1.02
CA ALA A 47 10.22 8.13 0.32
C ALA A 47 11.37 8.18 1.35
N GLU A 48 11.42 9.22 2.16
CA GLU A 48 12.31 9.30 3.33
C GLU A 48 11.77 8.51 4.54
N ARG A 49 10.45 8.27 4.54
CA ARG A 49 9.72 7.57 5.61
C ARG A 49 8.68 6.62 5.02
N LEU A 50 8.69 5.37 5.48
CA LEU A 50 7.72 4.35 5.10
C LEU A 50 6.95 3.88 6.34
N VAL A 51 5.64 4.03 6.29
CA VAL A 51 4.73 3.60 7.36
C VAL A 51 3.82 2.49 6.83
N ILE A 52 3.82 1.33 7.49
CA ILE A 52 2.98 0.18 7.15
C ILE A 52 1.96 0.00 8.27
N ALA A 53 0.68 0.29 7.98
CA ALA A 53 -0.39 0.23 8.97
C ALA A 53 -1.42 -0.86 8.64
N GLY A 54 -1.72 -1.72 9.62
CA GLY A 54 -2.79 -2.73 9.51
C GLY A 54 -2.54 -3.86 8.49
N TYR A 55 -1.35 -3.93 7.90
CA TYR A 55 -1.01 -4.94 6.89
C TYR A 55 -0.23 -6.10 7.54
N SER A 56 -0.76 -7.32 7.44
CA SER A 56 -0.17 -8.52 8.06
C SER A 56 0.92 -9.19 7.22
N LEU A 57 1.21 -8.65 6.03
CA LEU A 57 2.17 -9.19 5.06
C LEU A 57 1.96 -10.71 4.79
N PRO A 58 0.75 -11.17 4.46
CA PRO A 58 0.47 -12.60 4.33
C PRO A 58 1.33 -13.23 3.23
N GLU A 59 1.67 -14.51 3.37
CA GLU A 59 2.58 -15.16 2.43
C GLU A 59 2.03 -15.22 1.00
N SER A 60 0.71 -15.29 0.86
CA SER A 60 -0.04 -15.34 -0.39
C SER A 60 -0.07 -14.01 -1.16
N ASP A 61 0.25 -12.87 -0.54
CA ASP A 61 0.29 -11.57 -1.23
C ASP A 61 1.65 -11.34 -1.90
N ILE A 62 1.92 -12.17 -2.92
CA ILE A 62 3.20 -12.23 -3.62
C ILE A 62 3.54 -10.88 -4.27
N LEU A 63 2.56 -10.22 -4.90
CA LEU A 63 2.78 -8.96 -5.63
C LEU A 63 3.16 -7.82 -4.67
N ALA A 64 2.43 -7.66 -3.56
CA ALA A 64 2.78 -6.62 -2.58
C ALA A 64 4.14 -6.88 -1.93
N ARG A 65 4.48 -8.15 -1.61
CA ARG A 65 5.80 -8.52 -1.10
C ARG A 65 6.91 -8.21 -2.09
N GLN A 66 6.71 -8.49 -3.38
CA GLN A 66 7.67 -8.18 -4.43
C GLN A 66 7.84 -6.68 -4.64
N LEU A 67 6.75 -5.91 -4.68
CA LEU A 67 6.76 -4.45 -4.75
C LEU A 67 7.59 -3.88 -3.60
N LEU A 68 7.19 -4.18 -2.35
CA LEU A 68 7.85 -3.64 -1.16
C LEU A 68 9.34 -4.00 -1.15
N ARG A 69 9.70 -5.25 -1.46
CA ARG A 69 11.10 -5.69 -1.45
C ARG A 69 11.92 -4.98 -2.53
N ARG A 70 11.41 -4.88 -3.76
CA ARG A 70 12.13 -4.24 -4.87
C ARG A 70 12.30 -2.75 -4.61
N SER A 71 11.22 -2.06 -4.25
CA SER A 71 11.23 -0.61 -4.07
C SER A 71 11.98 -0.19 -2.82
N TYR A 72 11.90 -0.96 -1.72
CA TYR A 72 12.75 -0.74 -0.55
C TYR A 72 14.23 -0.90 -0.87
N ALA A 73 14.61 -1.94 -1.63
CA ALA A 73 16.02 -2.18 -1.98
C ALA A 73 16.61 -1.10 -2.89
N ALA A 74 15.77 -0.46 -3.72
CA ALA A 74 16.18 0.66 -4.57
C ALA A 74 16.15 2.02 -3.85
N ASN A 75 15.53 2.11 -2.67
CA ASN A 75 15.45 3.34 -1.90
C ASN A 75 16.75 3.57 -1.08
N THR A 76 17.40 4.70 -1.32
CA THR A 76 18.62 5.13 -0.61
C THR A 76 18.37 6.21 0.45
N ALA A 77 17.20 6.85 0.46
CA ALA A 77 16.81 7.92 1.39
C ALA A 77 16.12 7.37 2.66
N LEU A 78 15.49 6.19 2.57
CA LEU A 78 14.72 5.60 3.66
C LEU A 78 15.61 5.10 4.79
N SER A 79 15.41 5.65 5.98
CA SER A 79 16.23 5.35 7.16
C SER A 79 15.61 4.31 8.11
N ALA A 80 14.27 4.21 8.14
CA ALA A 80 13.53 3.31 9.01
C ALA A 80 12.15 2.97 8.42
N ILE A 81 11.59 1.83 8.85
CA ILE A 81 10.19 1.46 8.59
C ILE A 81 9.41 1.52 9.90
N ASP A 82 8.32 2.28 9.91
CA ASP A 82 7.35 2.33 11.01
C ASP A 82 6.23 1.30 10.72
N ILE A 83 5.94 0.42 11.67
CA ILE A 83 4.87 -0.58 11.58
C ILE A 83 3.82 -0.29 12.63
N ILE A 84 2.58 -0.13 12.20
CA ILE A 84 1.43 0.03 13.08
C ILE A 84 0.61 -1.25 13.02
N ASN A 85 0.86 -2.17 13.95
CA ASN A 85 0.17 -3.44 14.06
C ASN A 85 0.30 -4.01 15.48
N PRO A 86 -0.80 -4.48 16.11
CA PRO A 86 -0.73 -5.11 17.43
C PRO A 86 0.00 -6.46 17.44
N ASP A 87 0.19 -7.10 16.28
CA ASP A 87 0.92 -8.37 16.16
C ASP A 87 2.44 -8.17 16.26
N ALA A 88 3.00 -8.57 17.41
CA ALA A 88 4.44 -8.53 17.66
C ALA A 88 5.27 -9.41 16.69
N GLY A 89 4.66 -10.43 16.06
CA GLY A 89 5.34 -11.28 15.09
C GLY A 89 5.62 -10.60 13.74
N LEU A 90 4.98 -9.45 13.47
CA LEU A 90 5.09 -8.78 12.18
C LEU A 90 6.46 -8.09 11.98
N GLY A 91 7.07 -7.57 13.04
CA GLY A 91 8.38 -6.92 12.96
C GLY A 91 9.48 -7.81 12.38
N PRO A 92 9.76 -8.98 12.98
CA PRO A 92 10.71 -9.95 12.44
C PRO A 92 10.37 -10.42 11.03
N LYS A 93 9.08 -10.56 10.71
CA LYS A 93 8.60 -10.95 9.39
C LYS A 93 8.93 -9.89 8.33
N ILE A 94 8.68 -8.62 8.63
CA ILE A 94 9.04 -7.50 7.74
C ILE A 94 10.56 -7.41 7.59
N GLN A 95 11.31 -7.58 8.68
CA GLN A 95 12.78 -7.60 8.64
C GLN A 95 13.30 -8.68 7.71
N HIS A 96 12.76 -9.89 7.80
CA HIS A 96 13.15 -11.00 6.94
C HIS A 96 12.80 -10.77 5.47
N VAL A 97 11.64 -10.19 5.18
CA VAL A 97 11.17 -9.97 3.79
C VAL A 97 11.88 -8.80 3.11
N LEU A 98 12.12 -7.71 3.82
CA LEU A 98 12.67 -6.47 3.24
C LEU A 98 14.17 -6.30 3.48
N GLY A 99 14.75 -7.02 4.44
CA GLY A 99 16.12 -6.76 4.90
C GLY A 99 16.25 -5.40 5.59
N ALA A 100 15.16 -4.92 6.22
CA ALA A 100 15.13 -3.59 6.78
C ALA A 100 16.12 -3.44 7.95
N LYS A 101 16.92 -2.38 7.92
CA LYS A 101 17.97 -2.15 8.95
C LYS A 101 17.37 -1.68 10.27
N VAL A 102 16.33 -0.85 10.20
CA VAL A 102 15.67 -0.25 11.35
C VAL A 102 14.17 -0.41 11.19
N ILE A 103 13.53 -1.02 12.19
CA ILE A 103 12.08 -1.21 12.26
C ILE A 103 11.60 -0.67 13.60
N ARG A 104 10.56 0.17 13.56
CA ARG A 104 9.86 0.69 14.73
C ARG A 104 8.44 0.12 14.73
N ILE A 105 7.98 -0.35 15.87
CA ILE A 105 6.69 -1.04 15.99
C ILE A 105 5.80 -0.30 16.98
N TYR A 106 4.57 -0.07 16.57
CA TYR A 106 3.51 0.60 17.31
C TYR A 106 2.29 -0.31 17.35
N SER A 107 1.69 -0.48 18.53
CA SER A 107 0.50 -1.33 18.70
C SER A 107 -0.73 -0.78 17.99
N ASP A 108 -0.77 0.55 17.85
CA ASP A 108 -1.91 1.30 17.34
C ASP A 108 -1.50 2.68 16.83
N VAL A 109 -2.42 3.35 16.13
CA VAL A 109 -2.18 4.65 15.51
C VAL A 109 -1.85 5.74 16.55
N ARG A 110 -2.39 5.68 17.76
CA ARG A 110 -2.11 6.71 18.79
C ARG A 110 -0.66 6.62 19.22
N SER A 111 -0.19 5.42 19.54
CA SER A 111 1.21 5.19 19.92
C SER A 111 2.20 5.61 18.82
N PHE A 112 1.81 5.48 17.55
CA PHE A 112 2.59 6.01 16.43
C PHE A 112 2.61 7.54 16.41
N LEU A 113 1.46 8.20 16.55
CA LEU A 113 1.34 9.66 16.50
C LEU A 113 2.08 10.36 17.64
N ASP A 114 2.20 9.72 18.81
CA ASP A 114 2.96 10.26 19.94
C ASP A 114 4.48 10.32 19.69
N HIS A 115 4.98 9.62 18.67
CA HIS A 115 6.40 9.51 18.31
C HIS A 115 6.72 10.02 16.89
N SER A 116 5.74 10.58 16.19
CA SER A 116 5.81 10.87 14.75
C SER A 116 6.24 12.28 14.39
#